data_AF-A0A0C3KHZ1-F1
#
_entry.id   AF-A0A0C3KHZ1-F1
#
_cell.length_a   1.000
_cell.length_b   1.000
_cell.length_c   1.000
_cell.angle_alpha   90.00
_cell.angle_beta   90.00
_cell.angle_gamma   90.00
#
_symmetry.space_group_name_H-M   'P 1'
#
loop_
_entity.id
_entity.type
_entity.pdbx_description
1 polymer ?
#
loop_
_entity_poly.entity_id
_entity_poly.type
_entity_poly.pdbx_seq_one_letter_code
_entity_poly.pdbx_strand_id
1 'polypeptide(L)'
;TPNDFCINLSRSHQMPFNTEAICVFAKDFKRKVEESKWYSFPTPPPAHFLQLEYIKLSLYLHLHYVKDVYTNLKKSEEMCHARLRSTTHSTHKTRLYMSRADCVTNNDELIIHNDLIQLIGSQGVSSDKSDTDSDGHKVYLIIPPAWRSKELANLMCTIDSMIISNCQPRVGHRSIHGQEPRYQVPSSLINEDVVAPPGLPLNCYKGSWLTSLLPNERKKLNAQADKWYNFESGKTGQVVLG
;
A
#
# COMPACT_ATOMS: atom_id res chain seq x y z
N THR A 1 41.22 15.08 -10.09
CA THR A 1 41.69 14.79 -11.47
C THR A 1 40.76 13.74 -12.08
N PRO A 2 40.78 13.48 -13.40
CA PRO A 2 39.98 12.39 -14.00
C PRO A 2 40.22 11.02 -13.35
N ASN A 3 41.37 10.83 -12.71
CA ASN A 3 41.77 9.58 -12.04
C ASN A 3 41.20 9.44 -10.62
N ASP A 4 40.64 10.50 -10.04
CA ASP A 4 40.10 10.51 -8.67
C ASP A 4 38.59 10.84 -8.64
N PHE A 5 37.88 10.62 -9.75
CA PHE A 5 36.45 10.89 -9.82
C PHE A 5 35.69 9.95 -8.88
N CYS A 6 35.00 10.50 -7.88
CA CYS A 6 34.15 9.74 -6.98
C CYS A 6 32.82 10.45 -6.72
N ILE A 7 31.80 9.66 -6.44
CA ILE A 7 30.47 10.14 -6.04
C ILE A 7 30.19 9.57 -4.65
N ASN A 8 29.73 10.42 -3.73
CA ASN A 8 29.42 9.98 -2.39
C ASN A 8 27.99 9.47 -2.29
N LEU A 9 27.83 8.15 -2.42
CA LEU A 9 26.53 7.46 -2.34
C LEU A 9 25.93 7.42 -0.92
N SER A 10 26.73 7.69 0.12
CA SER A 10 26.25 7.72 1.50
C SER A 10 25.51 9.03 1.85
N ARG A 11 25.62 10.07 1.01
CA ARG A 11 24.97 11.37 1.23
C ARG A 11 23.86 11.62 0.20
N SER A 12 23.08 12.68 0.39
CA SER A 12 22.12 13.12 -0.64
C SER A 12 22.85 13.47 -1.94
N HIS A 13 22.28 13.09 -3.08
CA HIS A 13 22.78 13.48 -4.40
C HIS A 13 22.58 14.98 -4.69
N GLN A 14 21.76 15.66 -3.88
CA GLN A 14 21.60 17.13 -3.89
C GLN A 14 22.69 17.87 -3.10
N MET A 15 23.61 17.15 -2.45
CA MET A 15 24.72 17.80 -1.74
C MET A 15 25.66 18.50 -2.74
N PRO A 16 26.21 19.69 -2.40
CA PRO A 16 27.07 20.46 -3.30
C PRO A 16 28.18 19.63 -3.97
N PHE A 17 28.81 18.74 -3.20
CA PHE A 17 29.84 17.83 -3.72
C PHE A 17 29.34 16.93 -4.87
N ASN A 18 28.19 16.28 -4.69
CA ASN A 18 27.64 15.37 -5.70
C ASN A 18 27.12 16.15 -6.92
N THR A 19 26.55 17.34 -6.70
CA THR A 19 26.13 18.24 -7.79
C THR A 19 27.32 18.68 -8.63
N GLU A 20 28.45 19.04 -8.01
CA GLU A 20 29.67 19.40 -8.73
C GLU A 20 30.26 18.20 -9.48
N ALA A 21 30.29 17.02 -8.86
CA ALA A 21 30.72 15.78 -9.52
C ALA A 21 29.87 15.47 -10.77
N ILE A 22 28.55 15.61 -10.69
CA ILE A 22 27.65 15.45 -11.84
C ILE A 22 27.99 16.47 -12.95
N CYS A 23 28.28 17.72 -12.58
CA CYS A 23 28.67 18.76 -13.54
C CYS A 23 30.00 18.44 -14.23
N VAL A 24 31.01 18.00 -13.47
CA VAL A 24 32.31 17.59 -14.00
C VAL A 24 32.17 16.41 -14.95
N PHE A 25 31.40 15.38 -14.55
CA PHE A 25 31.12 14.24 -15.42
C PHE A 25 30.44 14.66 -16.71
N ALA A 26 29.39 15.49 -16.65
CA ALA A 26 28.63 15.89 -17.82
C ALA A 26 29.50 16.64 -18.84
N LYS A 27 30.39 17.53 -18.37
CA LYS A 27 31.36 18.24 -19.20
C LYS A 27 32.38 17.29 -19.83
N ASP A 28 32.94 16.37 -19.04
CA ASP A 28 33.92 15.40 -19.53
C ASP A 28 33.32 14.43 -20.56
N PHE A 29 32.13 13.91 -20.28
CA PHE A 29 31.38 13.03 -21.17
C PHE A 29 31.11 13.72 -22.51
N LYS A 30 30.56 14.94 -22.48
CA LYS A 30 30.29 15.72 -23.71
C LYS A 30 31.56 15.91 -24.52
N ARG A 31 32.63 16.39 -23.87
CA ARG A 31 33.95 16.58 -24.50
C ARG A 31 34.47 15.32 -25.18
N LYS A 32 34.42 14.17 -24.49
CA LYS A 32 34.89 12.89 -25.05
C LYS A 32 34.06 12.43 -26.24
N VAL A 33 32.75 12.63 -26.21
CA VAL A 33 31.88 12.28 -27.33
C VAL A 33 32.15 13.16 -28.54
N GLU A 34 32.32 14.48 -28.35
CA GLU A 34 32.53 15.44 -29.44
C GLU A 34 33.96 15.42 -30.00
N GLU A 35 34.99 15.38 -29.14
CA GLU A 35 36.40 15.54 -29.54
C GLU A 35 37.10 14.20 -29.73
N SER A 36 36.86 13.24 -28.83
CA SER A 36 37.60 11.97 -28.78
C SER A 36 36.90 10.83 -29.52
N LYS A 37 35.74 11.08 -30.15
CA LYS A 37 34.91 10.09 -30.86
C LYS A 37 34.67 8.82 -30.03
N TRP A 38 34.48 8.98 -28.71
CA TRP A 38 34.38 7.87 -27.76
C TRP A 38 33.12 7.00 -27.94
N TYR A 39 32.16 7.47 -28.74
CA TYR A 39 30.93 6.75 -29.07
C TYR A 39 30.97 6.33 -30.53
N SER A 40 30.92 5.02 -30.79
CA SER A 40 31.07 4.47 -32.13
C SER A 40 29.72 4.12 -32.79
N PHE A 41 28.67 3.82 -32.02
CA PHE A 41 27.37 3.44 -32.58
C PHE A 41 26.21 3.61 -31.57
N PRO A 42 25.04 4.14 -31.99
CA PRO A 42 24.78 4.85 -33.25
C PRO A 42 25.39 6.27 -33.23
N THR A 43 26.01 6.68 -34.34
CA THR A 43 26.80 7.93 -34.43
C THR A 43 26.17 8.96 -35.37
N PRO A 44 26.13 10.26 -34.98
CA PRO A 44 26.22 10.77 -33.60
C PRO A 44 24.90 10.57 -32.84
N PRO A 45 24.92 10.50 -31.49
CA PRO A 45 23.72 10.65 -30.69
C PRO A 45 23.00 11.95 -31.09
N PRO A 46 21.66 11.95 -31.18
CA PRO A 46 20.90 13.17 -31.43
C PRO A 46 21.37 14.34 -30.55
N ALA A 47 21.52 15.53 -31.15
CA ALA A 47 22.14 16.68 -30.48
C ALA A 47 21.49 17.08 -29.14
N HIS A 48 20.20 16.80 -28.96
CA HIS A 48 19.49 17.06 -27.71
C HIS A 48 20.00 16.19 -26.54
N PHE A 49 20.51 14.98 -26.80
CA PHE A 49 21.11 14.13 -25.78
C PHE A 49 22.52 14.58 -25.37
N LEU A 50 23.17 15.42 -26.18
CA LEU A 50 24.48 16.02 -25.87
C LEU A 50 24.34 17.39 -25.17
N GLN A 51 23.11 17.86 -24.92
CA GLN A 51 22.89 19.02 -24.08
C GLN A 51 23.34 18.71 -22.65
N LEU A 52 24.10 19.64 -22.06
CA LEU A 52 24.71 19.43 -20.75
C LEU A 52 23.65 19.12 -19.68
N GLU A 53 22.51 19.80 -19.72
CA GLU A 53 21.41 19.57 -18.78
C GLU A 53 20.78 18.17 -18.92
N TYR A 54 20.69 17.65 -20.14
CA TYR A 54 20.21 16.30 -20.38
C TYR A 54 21.16 15.24 -19.81
N ILE A 55 22.48 15.43 -20.01
CA ILE A 55 23.50 14.51 -19.47
C ILE A 55 23.49 14.55 -17.94
N LYS A 56 23.40 15.74 -17.33
CA LYS A 56 23.28 15.91 -15.88
C LYS A 56 22.05 15.19 -15.34
N LEU A 57 20.89 15.39 -15.96
CA LEU A 57 19.63 14.74 -15.56
C LEU A 57 19.72 13.22 -15.69
N SER A 58 20.28 12.73 -16.79
CA SER A 58 20.46 11.31 -17.04
C SER A 58 21.35 10.66 -15.98
N LEU A 59 22.49 11.29 -15.66
CA LEU A 59 23.36 10.83 -14.58
C LEU A 59 22.66 10.93 -13.22
N TYR A 60 21.96 12.02 -12.94
CA TYR A 60 21.20 12.20 -11.70
C TYR A 60 20.19 11.06 -11.46
N LEU A 61 19.38 10.73 -12.47
CA LEU A 61 18.41 9.62 -12.40
C LEU A 61 19.11 8.27 -12.22
N HIS A 62 20.23 8.07 -12.91
CA HIS A 62 21.03 6.86 -12.74
C HIS A 62 21.61 6.75 -11.32
N LEU A 63 22.13 7.84 -10.76
CA LEU A 63 22.65 7.88 -9.38
C LEU A 63 21.56 7.65 -8.35
N HIS A 64 20.33 8.08 -8.60
CA HIS A 64 19.20 7.75 -7.75
C HIS A 64 19.00 6.23 -7.67
N TYR A 65 19.02 5.54 -8.82
CA TYR A 65 18.98 4.08 -8.88
C TYR A 65 20.19 3.43 -8.19
N VAL A 66 21.41 3.83 -8.52
CA VAL A 66 22.65 3.28 -7.93
C VAL A 66 22.67 3.47 -6.42
N LYS A 67 22.19 4.61 -5.92
CA LYS A 67 22.06 4.86 -4.50
C LYS A 67 21.04 3.93 -3.85
N ASP A 68 19.87 3.73 -4.46
CA ASP A 68 18.90 2.77 -3.93
C ASP A 68 19.51 1.36 -3.83
N VAL A 69 20.20 0.91 -4.88
CA VAL A 69 20.95 -0.36 -4.89
C VAL A 69 21.99 -0.40 -3.77
N TYR A 70 22.82 0.64 -3.62
CA TYR A 70 23.83 0.73 -2.57
C TYR A 70 23.21 0.68 -1.17
N THR A 71 22.12 1.40 -0.94
CA THR A 71 21.42 1.36 0.35
C THR A 71 20.77 0.01 0.60
N ASN A 72 20.28 -0.68 -0.43
CA ASN A 72 19.74 -2.03 -0.31
C ASN A 72 20.83 -3.07 -0.02
N LEU A 73 22.01 -2.94 -0.62
CA LEU A 73 23.18 -3.80 -0.33
C LEU A 73 23.69 -3.62 1.11
N LYS A 74 23.55 -2.42 1.68
CA LYS A 74 23.91 -2.14 3.08
C LYS A 74 22.87 -2.58 4.11
N LYS A 75 21.65 -2.92 3.69
CA LYS A 75 20.62 -3.40 4.61
C LYS A 75 20.90 -4.84 5.01
N SER A 76 20.63 -5.16 6.27
CA SER A 76 20.55 -6.56 6.71
C SER A 76 19.47 -7.30 5.90
N GLU A 77 19.68 -8.60 5.67
CA GLU A 77 18.67 -9.48 5.05
C GLU A 77 17.32 -9.38 5.78
N GLU A 78 17.34 -9.25 7.10
CA GLU A 78 16.13 -9.08 7.92
C GLU A 78 15.34 -7.82 7.54
N MET A 79 16.02 -6.70 7.32
CA MET A 79 15.36 -5.45 6.90
C MET A 79 14.80 -5.57 5.48
N CYS A 80 15.50 -6.26 4.58
CA CYS A 80 15.03 -6.55 3.24
C CYS A 80 13.76 -7.42 3.26
N HIS A 81 13.75 -8.50 4.05
CA HIS A 81 12.58 -9.34 4.25
C HIS A 81 11.42 -8.59 4.91
N ALA A 82 11.68 -7.76 5.93
CA ALA A 82 10.67 -6.93 6.57
C ALA A 82 10.02 -5.94 5.57
N ARG A 83 10.83 -5.30 4.73
CA ARG A 83 10.34 -4.43 3.65
C ARG A 83 9.47 -5.19 2.66
N LEU A 84 9.95 -6.34 2.15
CA LEU A 84 9.19 -7.16 1.20
C LEU A 84 7.86 -7.64 1.80
N ARG A 85 7.85 -8.03 3.07
CA ARG A 85 6.61 -8.40 3.80
C ARG A 85 5.66 -7.21 3.90
N SER A 86 6.15 -6.03 4.27
CA SER A 86 5.35 -4.80 4.36
C SER A 86 4.75 -4.37 3.02
N THR A 87 5.54 -4.41 1.94
CA THR A 87 5.05 -4.13 0.57
C THR A 87 4.00 -5.14 0.15
N THR A 88 4.26 -6.44 0.34
CA THR A 88 3.32 -7.52 0.00
C THR A 88 2.00 -7.35 0.75
N HIS A 89 2.08 -7.03 2.04
CA HIS A 89 0.91 -6.78 2.89
C HIS A 89 0.11 -5.55 2.43
N SER A 90 0.79 -4.46 2.09
CA SER A 90 0.15 -3.24 1.59
C SER A 90 -0.57 -3.47 0.25
N THR A 91 0.07 -4.20 -0.66
CA THR A 91 -0.54 -4.60 -1.94
C THR A 91 -1.74 -5.50 -1.72
N HIS A 92 -1.64 -6.47 -0.80
CA HIS A 92 -2.74 -7.36 -0.44
C HIS A 92 -3.94 -6.58 0.11
N LYS A 93 -3.71 -5.67 1.08
CA LYS A 93 -4.76 -4.81 1.65
C LYS A 93 -5.45 -3.98 0.57
N THR A 94 -4.66 -3.39 -0.34
CA THR A 94 -5.20 -2.59 -1.44
C THR A 94 -6.06 -3.44 -2.37
N ARG A 95 -5.57 -4.61 -2.79
CA ARG A 95 -6.33 -5.51 -3.67
C ARG A 95 -7.62 -6.01 -3.03
N LEU A 96 -7.57 -6.38 -1.74
CA LEU A 96 -8.76 -6.84 -1.01
C LEU A 96 -9.78 -5.69 -0.85
N TYR A 97 -9.32 -4.47 -0.59
CA TYR A 97 -10.18 -3.30 -0.59
C TYR A 97 -10.86 -3.09 -1.96
N MET A 98 -10.09 -3.11 -3.06
CA MET A 98 -10.64 -2.95 -4.40
C MET A 98 -11.67 -4.04 -4.71
N SER A 99 -11.37 -5.30 -4.39
CA SER A 99 -12.31 -6.41 -4.57
C SER A 99 -13.62 -6.22 -3.78
N ARG A 100 -13.56 -5.64 -2.58
CA ARG A 100 -14.75 -5.31 -1.78
C ARG A 100 -15.54 -4.17 -2.38
N ALA A 101 -14.86 -3.09 -2.80
CA ALA A 101 -15.50 -1.97 -3.47
C ALA A 101 -16.19 -2.41 -4.77
N ASP A 102 -15.52 -3.24 -5.57
CA ASP A 102 -16.09 -3.82 -6.79
C ASP A 102 -17.29 -4.72 -6.48
N CYS A 103 -17.19 -5.60 -5.47
CA CYS A 103 -18.31 -6.46 -5.07
C CYS A 103 -19.54 -5.65 -4.64
N VAL A 104 -19.33 -4.58 -3.88
CA VAL A 104 -20.39 -3.71 -3.38
C VAL A 104 -21.01 -2.89 -4.51
N THR A 105 -20.21 -2.42 -5.46
CA THR A 105 -20.70 -1.63 -6.60
C THR A 105 -21.50 -2.48 -7.60
N ASN A 106 -21.16 -3.77 -7.73
CA ASN A 106 -21.80 -4.68 -8.70
C ASN A 106 -22.94 -5.53 -8.11
N ASN A 107 -23.33 -5.31 -6.85
CA ASN A 107 -24.39 -6.06 -6.19
C ASN A 107 -25.48 -5.11 -5.68
N ASP A 108 -26.70 -5.29 -6.19
CA ASP A 108 -27.85 -4.41 -5.92
C ASP A 108 -28.23 -4.35 -4.43
N GLU A 109 -28.01 -5.44 -3.67
CA GLU A 109 -28.31 -5.47 -2.23
C GLU A 109 -27.23 -4.74 -1.42
N LEU A 110 -25.97 -4.82 -1.86
CA LEU A 110 -24.84 -4.23 -1.14
C LEU A 110 -24.55 -2.78 -1.54
N ILE A 111 -25.01 -2.32 -2.69
CA ILE A 111 -24.68 -0.98 -3.23
C ILE A 111 -25.02 0.15 -2.25
N ILE A 112 -26.02 -0.06 -1.39
CA ILE A 112 -26.39 0.84 -0.29
C ILE A 112 -25.24 1.11 0.71
N HIS A 113 -24.24 0.24 0.74
CA HIS A 113 -23.05 0.36 1.58
C HIS A 113 -21.84 0.98 0.88
N ASN A 114 -21.93 1.33 -0.41
CA ASN A 114 -20.78 1.81 -1.18
C ASN A 114 -20.10 3.02 -0.52
N ASP A 115 -20.86 4.03 -0.13
CA ASP A 115 -20.32 5.24 0.51
C ASP A 115 -19.54 4.91 1.80
N LEU A 116 -20.04 3.99 2.61
CA LEU A 116 -19.36 3.55 3.82
C LEU A 116 -18.05 2.83 3.49
N ILE A 117 -18.05 1.95 2.48
CA ILE A 117 -16.86 1.19 2.08
C ILE A 117 -15.79 2.13 1.49
N GLN A 118 -16.17 3.10 0.67
CA GLN A 118 -15.25 4.12 0.16
C GLN A 118 -14.65 4.95 1.29
N LEU A 119 -15.46 5.33 2.28
CA LEU A 119 -15.00 6.11 3.44
C LEU A 119 -14.02 5.34 4.33
N ILE A 120 -14.22 4.03 4.47
CA ILE A 120 -13.32 3.14 5.24
C ILE A 120 -11.97 2.96 4.53
N GLY A 121 -11.99 2.82 3.20
CA GLY A 121 -10.79 2.63 2.39
C GLY A 121 -10.00 1.35 2.73
N SER A 122 -8.73 1.33 2.35
CA SER A 122 -7.82 0.21 2.64
C SER A 122 -7.46 0.06 4.13
N GLN A 123 -7.78 1.08 4.95
CA GLN A 123 -7.49 1.07 6.39
C GLN A 123 -8.43 0.14 7.15
N GLY A 124 -9.67 -0.06 6.68
CA GLY A 124 -10.58 -1.06 7.23
C GLY A 124 -10.39 -2.47 6.67
N VAL A 125 -9.24 -2.80 6.10
CA VAL A 125 -8.91 -4.18 5.74
C VAL A 125 -8.22 -4.87 6.93
N SER A 126 -8.73 -6.05 7.32
CA SER A 126 -8.11 -6.90 8.35
C SER A 126 -6.74 -7.39 7.88
N SER A 127 -5.85 -7.65 8.83
CA SER A 127 -4.61 -8.35 8.52
C SER A 127 -4.85 -9.84 8.58
N ASP A 128 -4.32 -10.58 7.62
CA ASP A 128 -4.14 -12.02 7.73
C ASP A 128 -2.76 -12.32 8.36
N LYS A 129 -2.71 -13.27 9.28
CA LYS A 129 -1.47 -13.93 9.67
C LYS A 129 -1.57 -15.39 9.27
N SER A 130 -0.52 -15.91 8.63
CA SER A 130 -0.41 -17.35 8.41
C SER A 130 0.01 -18.01 9.71
N ASP A 131 -0.72 -19.05 10.07
CA ASP A 131 -0.42 -19.95 11.17
C ASP A 131 -0.42 -21.40 10.65
N THR A 132 -0.10 -22.35 11.52
CA THR A 132 -0.14 -23.78 11.22
C THR A 132 -1.11 -24.46 12.18
N ASP A 133 -2.05 -25.24 11.67
CA ASP A 133 -2.94 -26.03 12.53
C ASP A 133 -2.23 -27.26 13.14
N SER A 134 -2.97 -28.02 13.96
CA SER A 134 -2.47 -29.22 14.62
C SER A 134 -1.97 -30.30 13.65
N ASP A 135 -2.46 -30.29 12.41
CA ASP A 135 -2.14 -31.28 11.38
C ASP A 135 -1.02 -30.81 10.44
N GLY A 136 -0.45 -29.62 10.71
CA GLY A 136 0.63 -29.06 9.90
C GLY A 136 0.14 -28.30 8.67
N HIS A 137 -1.16 -28.12 8.49
CA HIS A 137 -1.72 -27.35 7.37
C HIS A 137 -1.67 -25.86 7.66
N LYS A 138 -1.39 -25.10 6.60
CA LYS A 138 -1.30 -23.64 6.68
C LYS A 138 -2.69 -23.03 6.78
N VAL A 139 -3.01 -22.44 7.93
CA VAL A 139 -4.26 -21.72 8.18
C VAL A 139 -4.01 -20.23 8.15
N TYR A 140 -5.00 -19.45 7.70
CA TYR A 140 -4.91 -17.99 7.71
C TYR A 140 -5.89 -17.43 8.72
N LEU A 141 -5.36 -16.78 9.76
CA LEU A 141 -6.14 -16.19 10.83
C LEU A 141 -6.59 -14.78 10.43
N ILE A 142 -7.89 -14.53 10.51
CA ILE A 142 -8.45 -13.18 10.34
C ILE A 142 -8.25 -12.43 11.66
N ILE A 143 -7.45 -11.36 11.61
CA ILE A 143 -7.23 -10.48 12.77
C ILE A 143 -7.97 -9.16 12.53
N PRO A 144 -9.11 -8.92 13.21
CA PRO A 144 -9.83 -7.65 13.11
C PRO A 144 -9.03 -6.52 13.78
N PRO A 145 -9.15 -5.28 13.28
CA PRO A 145 -8.57 -4.12 13.93
C PRO A 145 -9.33 -3.76 15.22
N ALA A 146 -8.62 -3.25 16.21
CA ALA A 146 -9.17 -2.95 17.55
C ALA A 146 -10.35 -1.97 17.54
N TRP A 147 -10.33 -1.03 16.60
CA TRP A 147 -11.32 0.04 16.51
C TRP A 147 -12.65 -0.40 15.92
N ARG A 148 -12.73 -1.50 15.17
CA ARG A 148 -13.92 -1.83 14.36
C ARG A 148 -15.05 -2.40 15.22
N SER A 149 -16.27 -1.89 15.03
CA SER A 149 -17.45 -2.44 15.68
C SER A 149 -17.80 -3.85 15.15
N LYS A 150 -18.56 -4.61 15.94
CA LYS A 150 -19.00 -5.97 15.56
C LYS A 150 -19.91 -5.94 14.33
N GLU A 151 -20.78 -4.94 14.24
CA GLU A 151 -21.71 -4.75 13.12
C GLU A 151 -20.95 -4.50 11.81
N LEU A 152 -19.96 -3.61 11.85
CA LEU A 152 -19.10 -3.38 10.70
C LEU A 152 -18.28 -4.63 10.35
N ALA A 153 -17.77 -5.36 11.34
CA ALA A 153 -17.07 -6.61 11.08
C ALA A 153 -17.96 -7.64 10.36
N ASN A 154 -19.23 -7.77 10.78
CA ASN A 154 -20.20 -8.66 10.13
C ASN A 154 -20.46 -8.25 8.67
N LEU A 155 -20.67 -6.95 8.40
CA LEU A 155 -20.83 -6.45 7.03
C LEU A 155 -19.63 -6.83 6.16
N MET A 156 -18.40 -6.62 6.65
CA MET A 156 -17.19 -6.98 5.90
C MET A 156 -17.10 -8.49 5.63
N CYS A 157 -17.50 -9.34 6.59
CA CYS A 157 -17.57 -10.79 6.39
C CYS A 157 -18.62 -11.21 5.35
N THR A 158 -19.77 -10.53 5.30
CA THR A 158 -20.81 -10.77 4.28
C THR A 158 -20.26 -10.43 2.89
N ILE A 159 -19.58 -9.29 2.74
CA ILE A 159 -18.95 -8.90 1.47
C ILE A 159 -17.89 -9.93 1.06
N ASP A 160 -17.03 -10.36 1.98
CA ASP A 160 -16.00 -11.36 1.69
C ASP A 160 -16.60 -12.71 1.26
N SER A 161 -17.71 -13.12 1.89
CA SER A 161 -18.45 -14.33 1.51
C SER A 161 -19.01 -14.23 0.08
N MET A 162 -19.54 -13.07 -0.30
CA MET A 162 -20.02 -12.83 -1.66
C MET A 162 -18.88 -12.83 -2.68
N ILE A 163 -17.71 -12.25 -2.36
CA ILE A 163 -16.52 -12.31 -3.22
C ILE A 163 -16.12 -13.77 -3.47
N ILE A 164 -16.05 -14.58 -2.41
CA ILE A 164 -15.69 -16.00 -2.53
C ILE A 164 -16.71 -16.73 -3.40
N SER A 165 -18.02 -16.49 -3.20
CA SER A 165 -19.08 -17.09 -4.00
C SER A 165 -18.97 -16.68 -5.49
N ASN A 166 -18.70 -15.42 -5.77
CA ASN A 166 -18.51 -14.90 -7.13
C ASN A 166 -17.27 -15.48 -7.84
N CYS A 167 -16.27 -15.92 -7.09
CA CYS A 167 -15.09 -16.60 -7.63
C CYS A 167 -15.31 -18.09 -7.91
N GLN A 168 -16.42 -18.70 -7.46
CA GLN A 168 -16.71 -20.10 -7.75
C GLN A 168 -17.01 -20.28 -9.24
N PRO A 169 -16.58 -21.42 -9.84
CA PRO A 169 -16.90 -21.70 -11.23
C PRO A 169 -18.41 -21.78 -11.41
N ARG A 170 -18.89 -21.17 -12.48
CA ARG A 170 -20.29 -21.32 -12.91
C ARG A 170 -20.55 -22.79 -13.25
N VAL A 171 -21.78 -23.25 -13.03
CA VAL A 171 -22.20 -24.62 -13.35
C VAL A 171 -21.85 -24.94 -14.80
N GLY A 172 -21.17 -26.08 -15.02
CA GLY A 172 -20.73 -26.51 -16.36
C GLY A 172 -19.39 -25.90 -16.83
N HIS A 173 -18.80 -24.99 -16.06
CA HIS A 173 -17.46 -24.46 -16.33
C HIS A 173 -16.41 -25.12 -15.43
N ARG A 174 -15.17 -25.22 -15.95
CA ARG A 174 -14.03 -25.67 -15.15
C ARG A 174 -13.72 -24.63 -14.07
N SER A 175 -13.18 -25.11 -12.94
CA SER A 175 -12.61 -24.23 -11.93
C SER A 175 -11.61 -23.26 -12.57
N ILE A 176 -11.66 -22.00 -12.15
CA ILE A 176 -10.77 -20.96 -12.65
C ILE A 176 -9.33 -21.38 -12.31
N HIS A 177 -8.45 -21.39 -13.31
CA HIS A 177 -7.04 -21.74 -13.09
C HIS A 177 -6.39 -20.67 -12.20
N GLY A 178 -5.86 -21.08 -11.05
CA GLY A 178 -5.28 -20.17 -10.07
C GLY A 178 -5.15 -20.79 -8.69
N GLN A 179 -4.74 -19.97 -7.72
CA GLN A 179 -4.68 -20.38 -6.32
C GLN A 179 -6.10 -20.33 -5.75
N GLU A 180 -6.58 -21.45 -5.20
CA GLU A 180 -7.88 -21.49 -4.51
C GLU A 180 -7.95 -20.43 -3.40
N PRO A 181 -9.15 -19.84 -3.14
CA PRO A 181 -9.34 -18.95 -2.01
C PRO A 181 -8.81 -19.60 -0.73
N ARG A 182 -7.95 -18.88 -0.02
CA ARG A 182 -7.36 -19.39 1.22
C ARG A 182 -8.46 -19.60 2.24
N TYR A 183 -8.47 -20.77 2.88
CA TYR A 183 -9.32 -21.00 4.05
C TYR A 183 -8.88 -20.05 5.18
N GLN A 184 -9.83 -19.25 5.65
CA GLN A 184 -9.61 -18.26 6.68
C GLN A 184 -10.41 -18.60 7.93
N VAL A 185 -9.76 -18.55 9.09
CA VAL A 185 -10.39 -18.86 10.39
C VAL A 185 -10.47 -17.59 11.22
N PRO A 186 -11.63 -17.27 11.82
CA PRO A 186 -11.72 -16.18 12.78
C PRO A 186 -10.78 -16.40 13.96
N SER A 187 -9.99 -15.39 14.30
CA SER A 187 -9.13 -15.44 15.48
C SER A 187 -9.67 -14.57 16.62
N SER A 188 -9.27 -14.90 17.86
CA SER A 188 -9.48 -14.05 19.04
C SER A 188 -8.49 -12.89 19.12
N LEU A 189 -7.49 -12.87 18.23
CA LEU A 189 -6.47 -11.84 18.18
C LEU A 189 -7.06 -10.51 17.70
N ILE A 190 -6.52 -9.42 18.21
CA ILE A 190 -6.92 -8.06 17.82
C ILE A 190 -5.67 -7.33 17.33
N ASN A 191 -5.80 -6.61 16.22
CA ASN A 191 -4.73 -5.78 15.70
C ASN A 191 -4.87 -4.34 16.20
N GLU A 192 -4.03 -3.97 17.18
CA GLU A 192 -4.02 -2.64 17.79
C GLU A 192 -3.28 -1.60 16.94
N ASP A 193 -2.38 -2.03 16.05
CA ASP A 193 -1.54 -1.15 15.24
C ASP A 193 -2.31 -0.50 14.06
N VAL A 194 -3.52 -0.99 13.76
CA VAL A 194 -4.29 -0.48 12.62
C VAL A 194 -4.93 0.86 12.96
N VAL A 195 -4.52 1.88 12.22
CA VAL A 195 -5.07 3.22 12.30
C VAL A 195 -6.54 3.21 11.89
N ALA A 196 -7.39 3.79 12.75
CA ALA A 196 -8.81 3.94 12.47
C ALA A 196 -9.04 5.05 11.41
N PRO A 197 -9.88 4.82 10.38
CA PRO A 197 -10.27 5.85 9.45
C PRO A 197 -11.00 6.99 10.18
N PRO A 198 -10.67 8.26 9.94
CA PRO A 198 -11.42 9.37 10.50
C PRO A 198 -12.76 9.57 9.78
N GLY A 199 -13.74 10.16 10.46
CA GLY A 199 -14.99 10.60 9.83
C GLY A 199 -16.06 9.51 9.65
N LEU A 200 -15.89 8.31 10.19
CA LEU A 200 -16.96 7.30 10.16
C LEU A 200 -18.10 7.64 11.13
N PRO A 201 -19.32 7.13 10.88
CA PRO A 201 -20.39 7.11 11.87
C PRO A 201 -19.94 6.51 13.20
N LEU A 202 -20.46 7.03 14.31
CA LEU A 202 -19.97 6.66 15.65
C LEU A 202 -20.09 5.15 15.93
N ASN A 203 -21.15 4.51 15.46
CA ASN A 203 -21.42 3.08 15.65
C ASN A 203 -20.54 2.16 14.79
N CYS A 204 -19.76 2.69 13.85
CA CYS A 204 -18.73 1.93 13.15
C CYS A 204 -17.50 1.65 14.03
N TYR A 205 -17.34 2.40 15.12
CA TYR A 205 -16.26 2.20 16.08
C TYR A 205 -16.70 1.36 17.28
N LYS A 206 -15.80 0.54 17.80
CA LYS A 206 -16.01 -0.24 19.02
C LYS A 206 -16.02 0.70 20.23
N GLY A 207 -17.12 0.70 20.99
CA GLY A 207 -17.30 1.61 22.14
C GLY A 207 -16.17 1.55 23.16
N SER A 208 -15.72 0.35 23.54
CA SER A 208 -14.62 0.18 24.49
C SER A 208 -13.28 0.74 23.99
N TRP A 209 -13.06 0.74 22.67
CA TRP A 209 -11.87 1.33 22.06
C TRP A 209 -11.98 2.86 21.99
N LEU A 210 -13.17 3.40 21.68
CA LEU A 210 -13.40 4.84 21.73
C LEU A 210 -13.17 5.42 23.13
N THR A 211 -13.54 4.69 24.18
CA THR A 211 -13.34 5.12 25.57
C THR A 211 -11.88 5.08 26.01
N SER A 212 -11.04 4.26 25.37
CA SER A 212 -9.60 4.21 25.69
C SER A 212 -8.78 5.32 25.03
N LEU A 213 -9.35 6.04 24.05
CA LEU A 213 -8.64 7.12 23.35
C LEU A 213 -8.50 8.37 24.23
N LEU A 214 -7.36 9.05 24.07
CA LEU A 214 -7.16 10.38 24.66
C LEU A 214 -8.10 11.41 23.99
N PRO A 215 -8.47 12.50 24.69
CA PRO A 215 -9.36 13.53 24.13
C PRO A 215 -8.87 14.10 22.78
N ASN A 216 -7.56 14.27 22.61
CA ASN A 216 -6.96 14.77 21.37
C ASN A 216 -7.08 13.75 20.22
N GLU A 217 -6.94 12.46 20.51
CA GLU A 217 -7.08 11.39 19.51
C GLU A 217 -8.53 11.26 19.06
N ARG A 218 -9.46 11.31 20.01
CA ARG A 218 -10.91 11.31 19.73
C ARG A 218 -11.32 12.52 18.88
N LYS A 219 -10.73 13.70 19.14
CA LYS A 219 -10.94 14.89 18.30
C LYS A 219 -10.39 14.70 16.89
N LYS A 220 -9.20 14.11 16.73
CA LYS A 220 -8.61 13.81 15.41
C LYS A 220 -9.39 12.77 14.62
N LEU A 221 -10.01 11.81 15.30
CA LEU A 221 -10.86 10.80 14.68
C LEU A 221 -12.06 11.44 13.96
N ASN A 222 -12.55 12.59 14.47
CA ASN A 222 -13.67 13.34 13.88
C ASN A 222 -14.88 12.43 13.57
N ALA A 223 -15.17 11.50 14.49
CA ALA A 223 -16.28 10.56 14.34
C ALA A 223 -17.61 11.34 14.26
N GLN A 224 -18.49 10.93 13.35
CA GLN A 224 -19.77 11.61 13.13
C GLN A 224 -20.74 11.23 14.25
N ALA A 225 -20.71 11.98 15.35
CA ALA A 225 -21.48 11.69 16.56
C ALA A 225 -23.01 11.84 16.37
N ASP A 226 -23.43 12.67 15.44
CA ASP A 226 -24.83 12.91 15.06
C ASP A 226 -25.39 11.83 14.13
N LYS A 227 -24.54 10.95 13.61
CA LYS A 227 -24.87 9.99 12.55
C LYS A 227 -24.78 8.56 13.05
N TRP A 228 -25.85 7.81 12.86
CA TRP A 228 -25.92 6.37 13.13
C TRP A 228 -26.11 5.61 11.82
N TYR A 229 -25.15 4.75 11.51
CA TYR A 229 -25.22 3.93 10.31
C TYR A 229 -26.12 2.72 10.54
N ASN A 230 -27.15 2.56 9.71
CA ASN A 230 -27.99 1.36 9.74
C ASN A 230 -27.41 0.33 8.74
N PHE A 231 -26.86 -0.76 9.27
CA PHE A 231 -26.22 -1.82 8.48
C PHE A 231 -27.17 -2.69 7.66
N GLU A 232 -28.49 -2.57 7.86
CA GLU A 232 -29.49 -3.31 7.06
C GLU A 232 -29.98 -2.47 5.86
N SER A 233 -30.15 -1.17 6.06
CA SER A 233 -30.69 -0.26 5.03
C SER A 233 -29.64 0.60 4.33
N GLY A 234 -28.39 0.58 4.82
CA GLY A 234 -27.29 1.40 4.33
C GLY A 234 -27.44 2.91 4.57
N LYS A 235 -28.53 3.33 5.24
CA LYS A 235 -28.82 4.74 5.50
C LYS A 235 -28.16 5.21 6.78
N THR A 236 -27.83 6.49 6.81
CA THR A 236 -27.35 7.16 8.01
C THR A 236 -28.48 7.98 8.60
N GLY A 237 -28.96 7.58 9.78
CA GLY A 237 -29.97 8.33 10.54
C GLY A 237 -29.33 9.37 11.46
N GLN A 238 -30.10 10.38 11.85
CA GLN A 238 -29.72 11.25 12.96
C GLN A 238 -30.00 10.55 14.29
N VAL A 239 -29.02 10.56 15.20
CA VAL A 239 -29.27 10.15 16.58
C VAL A 239 -30.07 11.25 17.26
N VAL A 240 -31.34 10.98 17.56
CA VAL A 240 -32.09 11.83 18.50
C VAL A 240 -31.54 11.51 19.89
N LEU A 241 -30.55 12.29 20.33
CA LEU A 241 -30.08 12.26 21.71
C LEU A 241 -31.21 12.82 22.58
N GLY A 242 -31.99 11.91 23.19
CA GLY A 242 -32.92 12.21 24.27
C GLY A 242 -32.21 12.31 25.61
#